data_AF-A0AAW3RCC5-F1
#
_entry.id   AF-A0AAW3RCC5-F1
#
_cell.length_a   1.000
_cell.length_b   1.000
_cell.length_c   1.000
_cell.angle_alpha   90.00
_cell.angle_beta   90.00
_cell.angle_gamma   90.00
#
_symmetry.space_group_name_H-M   'P 1'
#
loop_
_entity.id
_entity.type
_entity.pdbx_description
1 polymer ?
#
loop_
_entity_poly.entity_id
_entity_poly.type
_entity_poly.pdbx_seq_one_letter_code
_entity_poly.pdbx_strand_id
1 'polypeptide(L)'
;MANRKRKPINIDSNQEGEKFDTLFSSKETPIKKISPEQEEVRLQQFDKIRNFFKRDKRQKQYSVYLPESIQKMIKRHAILEDKSFSQVTKELFLDHYLTDSEIKAAYNEDYDKRHHL
;
A
#
# COMPACT_ATOMS: atom_id res chain seq x y z
N MET A 1 -17.04 -15.41 -56.24
CA MET A 1 -17.23 -14.66 -54.98
C MET A 1 -18.72 -14.67 -54.64
N ALA A 2 -19.13 -15.30 -53.53
CA ALA A 2 -20.55 -15.44 -53.16
C ALA A 2 -20.81 -14.74 -51.81
N ASN A 3 -21.49 -13.60 -51.88
CA ASN A 3 -21.96 -12.81 -50.75
C ASN A 3 -23.15 -13.51 -50.07
N ARG A 4 -22.96 -14.07 -48.87
CA ARG A 4 -24.07 -14.54 -48.02
C ARG A 4 -24.43 -13.47 -46.98
N LYS A 5 -25.49 -12.71 -47.25
CA LYS A 5 -26.11 -11.79 -46.28
C LYS A 5 -26.67 -12.61 -45.10
N ARG A 6 -26.13 -12.45 -43.90
CA ARG A 6 -26.70 -13.01 -42.66
C ARG A 6 -27.83 -12.10 -42.19
N LYS A 7 -29.00 -12.66 -41.86
CA LYS A 7 -30.10 -11.94 -41.19
C LYS A 7 -29.82 -11.88 -39.68
N PRO A 8 -30.19 -10.81 -38.98
CA PRO A 8 -30.03 -10.72 -37.53
C PRO A 8 -31.03 -11.65 -36.82
N ILE A 9 -30.56 -12.26 -35.73
CA ILE A 9 -31.37 -13.06 -34.81
C ILE A 9 -32.00 -12.08 -33.83
N ASN A 10 -33.34 -12.00 -33.81
CA ASN A 10 -34.07 -11.36 -32.71
C ASN A 10 -34.02 -12.31 -31.52
N ILE A 11 -33.34 -11.91 -30.46
CA ILE A 11 -33.41 -12.57 -29.16
C ILE A 11 -34.51 -11.83 -28.40
N ASP A 12 -35.66 -12.49 -28.26
CA ASP A 12 -36.74 -12.00 -27.41
C ASP A 12 -36.22 -11.89 -25.98
N SER A 13 -35.98 -10.65 -25.56
CA SER A 13 -35.66 -10.28 -24.19
C SER A 13 -36.92 -10.41 -23.36
N ASN A 14 -37.13 -11.53 -22.69
CA ASN A 14 -37.92 -11.60 -21.46
C ASN A 14 -37.71 -12.94 -20.77
N GLN A 15 -37.46 -12.86 -19.46
CA GLN A 15 -37.25 -13.96 -18.49
C GLN A 15 -35.81 -14.45 -18.32
N GLU A 16 -34.98 -13.68 -17.62
CA GLU A 16 -33.92 -14.23 -16.73
C GLU A 16 -33.31 -13.13 -15.82
N GLY A 17 -34.13 -12.19 -15.33
CA GLY A 17 -33.67 -11.02 -14.57
C GLY A 17 -33.69 -11.12 -13.05
N GLU A 18 -34.30 -12.16 -12.46
CA GLU A 18 -34.63 -12.13 -11.01
C GLU A 18 -33.76 -13.05 -10.11
N LYS A 19 -32.77 -13.77 -10.65
CA LYS A 19 -32.02 -14.76 -9.86
C LYS A 19 -30.56 -14.42 -9.56
N PHE A 20 -30.04 -13.29 -10.03
CA PHE A 20 -28.65 -12.90 -9.81
C PHE A 20 -28.43 -11.82 -8.75
N ASP A 21 -29.49 -11.13 -8.30
CA ASP A 21 -29.35 -9.94 -7.44
C ASP A 21 -29.28 -10.24 -5.93
N THR A 22 -29.25 -11.51 -5.54
CA THR A 22 -29.14 -11.94 -4.13
C THR A 22 -27.72 -12.26 -3.69
N LEU A 23 -26.73 -12.25 -4.59
CA LEU A 23 -25.32 -12.47 -4.24
C LEU A 23 -24.64 -11.21 -3.65
N PHE A 24 -25.27 -10.04 -3.76
CA PHE A 24 -24.79 -8.77 -3.21
C PHE A 24 -25.73 -8.17 -2.16
N SER A 25 -26.52 -9.01 -1.47
CA SER A 25 -27.35 -8.54 -0.36
C SER A 25 -26.45 -8.12 0.81
N SER A 26 -26.16 -6.83 0.89
CA SER A 26 -25.43 -6.18 1.97
C SER A 26 -26.30 -6.09 3.22
N LYS A 27 -26.56 -7.22 3.88
CA LYS A 27 -26.87 -7.22 5.31
C LYS A 27 -25.55 -7.30 6.07
N GLU A 28 -24.90 -6.14 6.18
CA GLU A 28 -23.74 -5.98 7.04
C GLU A 28 -24.19 -6.19 8.49
N THR A 29 -23.82 -7.33 9.06
CA THR A 29 -23.84 -7.52 10.50
C THR A 29 -22.80 -6.57 11.09
N PRO A 30 -23.11 -5.74 12.11
CA PRO A 30 -22.11 -4.91 12.73
C PRO A 30 -21.15 -5.81 13.51
N ILE A 31 -20.02 -6.14 12.90
CA ILE A 31 -18.88 -6.70 13.60
C ILE A 31 -18.43 -5.62 14.57
N LYS A 32 -18.77 -5.79 15.85
CA LYS A 32 -18.17 -5.02 16.94
C LYS A 32 -16.66 -5.17 16.83
N LYS A 33 -15.98 -4.13 16.32
CA LYS A 33 -14.53 -3.97 16.44
C LYS A 33 -14.23 -3.81 17.92
N ILE A 34 -13.99 -4.91 18.62
CA ILE A 34 -13.30 -4.89 19.89
C ILE A 34 -11.82 -4.78 19.52
N SER A 35 -11.33 -3.56 19.36
CA SER A 35 -9.90 -3.32 19.40
C SER A 35 -9.49 -3.31 20.87
N PRO A 36 -8.71 -4.29 21.37
CA PRO A 36 -7.87 -3.98 22.51
C PRO A 36 -6.88 -2.92 22.00
N GLU A 37 -6.92 -1.73 22.59
CA GLU A 37 -5.79 -0.82 22.52
C GLU A 37 -4.62 -1.56 23.20
N GLN A 38 -3.90 -2.37 22.43
CA GLN A 38 -2.62 -2.90 22.86
C GLN A 38 -1.72 -1.69 23.01
N GLU A 39 -1.38 -1.34 24.26
CA GLU A 39 -0.35 -0.36 24.56
C GLU A 39 0.91 -0.73 23.75
N GLU A 40 1.26 0.11 22.79
CA GLU A 40 2.43 -0.09 21.95
C GLU A 40 3.66 0.05 22.85
N VAL A 41 4.37 -1.06 23.12
CA VAL A 41 5.58 -1.03 23.94
C VAL A 41 6.69 -0.30 23.17
N ARG A 42 7.28 0.73 23.78
CA ARG A 42 8.40 1.49 23.20
C ARG A 42 9.56 0.57 22.85
N LEU A 43 9.97 0.57 21.58
CA LEU A 43 11.11 -0.20 21.11
C LEU A 43 12.41 0.43 21.61
N GLN A 44 13.29 -0.38 22.22
CA GLN A 44 14.62 0.07 22.66
C GLN A 44 15.75 -0.39 21.73
N GLN A 45 15.59 -1.53 21.08
CA GLN A 45 16.61 -2.12 20.22
C GLN A 45 16.62 -1.45 18.84
N PHE A 46 17.81 -1.05 18.38
CA PHE A 46 17.97 -0.34 17.11
C PHE A 46 17.43 -1.14 15.92
N ASP A 47 17.78 -2.42 15.81
CA ASP A 47 17.33 -3.26 14.69
C ASP A 47 15.80 -3.35 14.62
N LYS A 48 15.13 -3.35 15.78
CA LYS A 48 13.66 -3.33 15.85
C LYS A 48 13.11 -1.99 15.39
N ILE A 49 13.72 -0.88 15.78
CA ILE A 49 13.34 0.47 15.35
C ILE A 49 13.53 0.64 13.83
N ARG A 50 14.67 0.22 13.28
CA ARG A 50 14.94 0.26 11.84
C ARG A 50 13.94 -0.60 11.07
N ASN A 51 13.67 -1.81 11.55
CA ASN A 51 12.67 -2.70 10.94
C ASN A 51 11.24 -2.18 11.07
N PHE A 52 10.92 -1.48 12.16
CA PHE A 52 9.65 -0.77 12.31
C PHE A 52 9.48 0.22 11.16
N PHE A 53 10.47 1.10 10.95
CA PHE A 53 10.40 2.01 9.81
C PHE A 53 10.30 1.26 8.50
N LYS A 54 11.13 0.25 8.20
CA LYS A 54 11.03 -0.50 6.92
C LYS A 54 9.62 -1.06 6.65
N ARG A 55 8.94 -1.56 7.67
CA ARG A 55 7.59 -2.16 7.55
C ARG A 55 6.44 -1.15 7.66
N ASP A 56 6.73 0.07 8.11
CA ASP A 56 5.69 1.06 8.35
C ASP A 56 4.96 1.43 7.04
N LYS A 57 3.64 1.31 7.10
CA LYS A 57 2.71 1.61 6.01
C LYS A 57 2.16 3.04 6.08
N ARG A 58 2.39 3.75 7.19
CA ARG A 58 2.01 5.16 7.31
C ARG A 58 2.95 5.96 6.40
N GLN A 59 2.41 6.46 5.31
CA GLN A 59 3.20 7.19 4.31
C GLN A 59 2.52 8.52 4.00
N LYS A 60 3.32 9.58 3.99
CA LYS A 60 2.96 10.87 3.42
C LYS A 60 3.59 10.95 2.03
N GLN A 61 2.83 11.42 1.05
CA GLN A 61 3.32 11.55 -0.32
C GLN A 61 4.25 12.78 -0.42
N TYR A 62 5.42 12.58 -1.03
CA TYR A 62 6.38 13.65 -1.34
C TYR A 62 6.75 13.58 -2.82
N SER A 63 7.01 14.73 -3.44
CA SER A 63 7.47 14.83 -4.82
C SER A 63 8.92 15.31 -4.82
N VAL A 64 9.78 14.62 -5.58
CA VAL A 64 11.20 14.94 -5.71
C VAL A 64 11.54 15.03 -7.20
N TYR A 65 12.30 16.04 -7.58
CA TYR A 65 12.80 16.20 -8.95
C TYR A 65 14.15 15.50 -9.10
N LEU A 66 14.27 14.65 -10.13
CA LEU A 66 15.49 13.92 -10.45
C LEU A 66 15.74 13.98 -11.95
N PRO A 67 17.01 13.91 -12.41
CA PRO A 67 17.32 13.70 -13.81
C PRO A 67 16.65 12.42 -14.35
N GLU A 68 16.13 12.49 -15.57
CA GLU A 68 15.37 11.39 -16.19
C GLU A 68 16.18 10.08 -16.26
N SER A 69 17.48 10.19 -16.58
CA SER A 69 18.40 9.04 -16.64
C SER A 69 18.49 8.31 -15.30
N ILE A 70 18.65 9.06 -14.21
CA ILE A 70 18.70 8.53 -12.85
C ILE A 70 17.36 7.91 -12.45
N GLN A 71 16.25 8.59 -12.76
CA GLN A 71 14.91 8.07 -12.47
C GLN A 71 14.65 6.73 -13.17
N LYS A 72 15.05 6.59 -14.44
CA LYS A 72 14.93 5.33 -15.19
C LYS A 72 15.79 4.22 -14.57
N MET A 73 17.02 4.52 -14.17
CA MET A 73 17.89 3.56 -13.53
C MET A 73 17.30 3.05 -12.21
N ILE A 74 16.87 3.95 -11.31
CA ILE A 74 16.29 3.54 -10.02
C ILE A 74 15.04 2.69 -10.24
N LYS A 75 14.14 3.09 -11.16
CA LYS A 75 12.95 2.28 -11.49
C LYS A 75 13.31 0.88 -11.98
N ARG A 76 14.33 0.75 -12.82
CA ARG A 76 14.79 -0.56 -13.31
C ARG A 76 15.29 -1.44 -12.16
N HIS A 77 16.09 -0.89 -11.25
CA HIS A 77 16.53 -1.62 -10.05
C HIS A 77 15.37 -2.03 -9.16
N ALA A 78 14.43 -1.11 -8.92
CA ALA A 78 13.25 -1.39 -8.11
C ALA A 78 12.42 -2.56 -8.65
N ILE A 79 12.24 -2.65 -9.97
CA ILE A 79 11.55 -3.77 -10.63
C ILE A 79 12.29 -5.10 -10.42
N LEU A 80 13.62 -5.10 -10.48
CA LEU A 80 14.42 -6.33 -10.27
C LEU A 80 14.30 -6.86 -8.83
N GLU A 81 14.07 -5.96 -7.87
CA GLU A 81 13.91 -6.31 -6.45
C GLU A 81 12.45 -6.51 -6.03
N ASP A 82 11.49 -6.41 -6.95
CA ASP A 82 10.04 -6.40 -6.67
C ASP A 82 9.64 -5.36 -5.60
N LYS A 83 10.26 -4.19 -5.65
CA LYS A 83 10.02 -3.07 -4.75
C LYS A 83 9.48 -1.86 -5.50
N SER A 84 8.68 -1.05 -4.80
CA SER A 84 8.32 0.29 -5.28
C SER A 84 9.48 1.27 -5.13
N PHE A 85 9.49 2.32 -5.96
CA PHE A 85 10.47 3.43 -5.84
C PHE A 85 10.51 4.01 -4.42
N SER A 86 9.35 4.16 -3.77
CA SER A 86 9.23 4.66 -2.38
C SER A 86 9.96 3.74 -1.39
N GLN A 87 9.78 2.41 -1.52
CA GLN A 87 10.44 1.43 -0.65
C GLN A 87 11.96 1.45 -0.84
N VAL A 88 12.44 1.47 -2.08
CA VAL A 88 13.89 1.55 -2.37
C VAL A 88 14.49 2.82 -1.75
N THR A 89 13.84 3.96 -1.96
CA THR A 89 14.34 5.23 -1.43
C THR A 89 14.34 5.24 0.10
N LYS A 90 13.30 4.68 0.72
CA LYS A 90 13.19 4.54 2.17
C LYS A 90 14.30 3.66 2.75
N GLU A 91 14.58 2.52 2.13
CA GLU A 91 15.67 1.65 2.55
C GLU A 91 17.02 2.35 2.39
N LEU A 92 17.27 3.04 1.27
CA LEU A 92 18.49 3.82 1.06
C LEU A 92 18.70 4.88 2.16
N PHE A 93 17.65 5.59 2.55
CA PHE A 93 17.76 6.58 3.62
C PHE A 93 18.08 5.95 4.98
N LEU A 94 17.42 4.85 5.32
CA LEU A 94 17.64 4.14 6.60
C LEU A 94 18.98 3.39 6.66
N ASP A 95 19.52 3.00 5.51
CA ASP A 95 20.67 2.10 5.45
C ASP A 95 21.98 2.86 5.19
N HIS A 96 21.91 4.03 4.55
CA HIS A 96 23.11 4.75 4.09
C HIS A 96 23.12 6.26 4.33
N TYR A 97 21.97 6.89 4.57
CA TYR A 97 21.91 8.36 4.72
C TYR A 97 21.79 8.82 6.16
N LEU A 98 20.88 8.22 6.93
CA LEU A 98 20.64 8.56 8.32
C LEU A 98 21.55 7.74 9.24
N THR A 99 22.02 8.38 10.30
CA THR A 99 22.73 7.72 11.39
C THR A 99 21.78 6.98 12.33
N ASP A 100 22.29 5.97 13.03
CA ASP A 100 21.53 5.21 14.03
C ASP A 100 20.90 6.13 15.11
N SER A 101 21.60 7.19 15.49
CA SER A 101 21.10 8.19 16.45
C SER A 101 19.91 8.97 15.93
N GLU A 102 19.95 9.41 14.66
CA GLU A 102 18.86 10.17 14.04
C GLU A 102 17.61 9.30 13.88
N ILE A 103 17.79 8.04 13.46
CA ILE A 103 16.69 7.08 13.31
C ILE A 103 16.03 6.80 14.68
N LYS A 104 16.83 6.62 15.74
CA LYS A 104 16.30 6.44 17.11
C LYS A 104 15.57 7.69 17.61
N ALA A 105 16.13 8.87 17.36
CA ALA A 105 15.51 10.13 17.77
C ALA A 105 14.14 10.32 17.08
N ALA A 106 14.07 10.10 15.77
CA ALA A 106 12.82 10.19 15.02
C ALA A 106 11.76 9.20 15.54
N TYR A 107 12.16 7.95 15.83
CA TYR A 107 11.24 6.97 16.41
C TYR A 107 10.70 7.39 17.77
N ASN A 108 11.56 7.92 18.63
CA ASN A 108 11.20 8.39 19.96
C ASN A 108 10.23 9.56 19.89
N GLU A 109 10.51 10.55 19.04
CA GLU A 109 9.62 11.70 18.82
C GLU A 109 8.24 11.25 18.29
N ASP A 110 8.22 10.33 17.33
CA ASP A 110 6.97 9.79 16.80
C ASP A 110 6.21 8.95 17.84
N TYR A 111 6.91 8.22 18.71
CA TYR A 111 6.30 7.48 19.80
C TYR A 111 5.67 8.43 20.81
N ASP A 112 6.42 9.42 21.28
CA ASP A 112 5.96 10.39 22.28
C ASP A 112 4.74 11.18 21.75
N LYS A 113 4.74 11.56 20.45
CA LYS A 113 3.56 12.16 19.77
C LYS A 113 2.32 11.28 19.75
N ARG A 114 2.47 9.95 19.56
CA ARG A 114 1.33 9.00 19.55
C ARG A 114 0.76 8.76 20.95
N HIS A 115 1.59 8.92 21.97
CA HIS A 115 1.24 8.64 23.36
C HIS A 115 0.98 9.90 24.20
N HIS A 116 0.98 11.09 23.59
CA HIS A 116 0.77 12.38 24.25
C HIS A 116 1.71 12.62 25.44
N LEU A 117 2.96 12.19 25.31
CA LEU A 117 4.04 12.34 26.29
C LEU A 117 4.82 13.64 26.09
#